data_AF-A0A4Q4MJH7-F1
#
_entry.id   AF-A0A4Q4MJH7-F1
#
_cell.length_a   1.000
_cell.length_b   1.000
_cell.length_c   1.000
_cell.angle_alpha   90.00
_cell.angle_beta   90.00
_cell.angle_gamma   90.00
#
_symmetry.space_group_name_H-M   'P 1'
#
loop_
_entity.id
_entity.type
_entity.pdbx_description
1 polymer ?
#
loop_
_entity_poly.entity_id
_entity_poly.type
_entity_poly.pdbx_seq_one_letter_code
_entity_poly.pdbx_strand_id
1 'polypeptide(L)'
;MFAQGHHEKLLNILDGEERRTLSDWLHQYWFFCFKTAKHWGKGPRKWTAELLNFDQYLSTSSSSLPATPQDVIYPSALHNDDELTLPSDLCRWYIHALEEDLESIPDDDLDPEDNLNPNDDTFWPPWSPNEQQPSLQVHLRNALEHSDFSTIPATDLPVAIPAIAKAADEERSNELLLESLGFSIMSRNLDQIEEVLCQLKDKGIDPSPLYPFHLAASFLDGSNACCDVVYELGRWPHGINGVDSHKTYLNEHGHTILDNLMITILKSHTSAKSVVVDENFKDIARFVGEEVDIRGRWDADSPCIRQLHAHGRISIPSSWKHKFCNTSIQAVCHCIERMFKNMPKRMLLDTPSGLYTQQCFSTDCGKKLQLQPLHSLVMTAYHLATQGRDGEDLFGILACALCLISRGFDPSVKADISVVALLSLESFIECDHVELTAAELAEEIMALPAFGIWNTKIKTGWVVLTGILRRCEAAHVAWARKENLNPESDGDGDPMRLAEPDDEDKIIGSTKPDDMLQDIHFEDSYSSCFTGEKNVGTLWSSVQAEFLSYRRLSDGLGWMSQYFSMESLRGNLEKDEDLVVGYTEHNLLKAHCPCHSFGRRPLTLLSDAMDPDLANLHVWERATYGVL
;
A
#
# COMPACT_ATOMS: atom_id res chain seq x y z
N MET A 1 28.71 -20.26 7.91
CA MET A 1 28.44 -18.89 8.40
C MET A 1 27.31 -18.25 7.62
N PHE A 2 27.47 -18.01 6.30
CA PHE A 2 26.39 -17.49 5.46
C PHE A 2 25.11 -18.34 5.54
N ALA A 3 25.18 -19.62 5.12
CA ALA A 3 24.06 -20.57 5.20
C ALA A 3 23.59 -20.91 6.64
N GLN A 4 24.21 -20.35 7.68
CA GLN A 4 23.84 -20.55 9.08
C GLN A 4 23.22 -19.28 9.70
N GLY A 5 22.95 -18.24 8.88
CA GLY A 5 22.38 -16.97 9.34
C GLY A 5 23.33 -16.11 10.19
N HIS A 6 24.64 -16.43 10.20
CA HIS A 6 25.63 -15.66 10.97
C HIS A 6 26.19 -14.50 10.15
N HIS A 7 25.32 -13.64 9.61
CA HIS A 7 25.67 -12.58 8.67
C HIS A 7 26.64 -11.56 9.27
N GLU A 8 26.39 -11.05 10.48
CA GLU A 8 27.29 -10.10 11.14
C GLU A 8 28.70 -10.67 11.35
N LYS A 9 28.80 -11.95 11.72
CA LYS A 9 30.10 -12.61 11.89
C LYS A 9 30.82 -12.78 10.56
N LEU A 10 30.08 -13.10 9.51
CA LEU A 10 30.62 -13.19 8.15
C LEU A 10 31.15 -11.84 7.69
N LEU A 11 30.34 -10.78 7.80
CA LEU A 11 30.73 -9.43 7.40
C LEU A 11 31.98 -8.97 8.17
N ASN A 12 32.08 -9.25 9.46
CA ASN A 12 33.27 -8.90 10.26
C ASN A 12 34.57 -9.60 9.82
N ILE A 13 34.48 -10.75 9.14
CA ILE A 13 35.64 -11.54 8.69
C ILE A 13 36.08 -11.11 7.29
N LEU A 14 35.14 -10.71 6.44
CA LEU A 14 35.43 -10.27 5.07
C LEU A 14 36.11 -8.90 5.05
N ASP A 15 37.08 -8.74 4.16
CA ASP A 15 37.69 -7.43 3.89
C ASP A 15 36.77 -6.53 3.05
N GLY A 16 37.19 -5.28 2.82
CA GLY A 16 36.36 -4.30 2.11
C GLY A 16 36.13 -4.61 0.64
N GLU A 17 36.98 -5.40 -0.02
CA GLU A 17 36.79 -5.85 -1.40
C GLU A 17 35.89 -7.08 -1.44
N GLU A 18 36.15 -8.06 -0.58
CA GLU A 18 35.32 -9.26 -0.45
C GLU A 18 33.86 -8.91 -0.09
N ARG A 19 33.64 -7.95 0.81
CA ARG A 19 32.29 -7.46 1.14
C ARG A 19 31.59 -6.86 -0.07
N ARG A 20 32.31 -6.09 -0.89
CA ARG A 20 31.76 -5.48 -2.11
C ARG A 20 31.39 -6.54 -3.14
N THR A 21 32.30 -7.46 -3.43
CA THR A 21 32.06 -8.56 -4.37
C THR A 21 30.87 -9.43 -3.94
N LEU A 22 30.79 -9.79 -2.65
CA LEU A 22 29.65 -10.55 -2.13
C LEU A 22 28.35 -9.75 -2.21
N SER A 23 28.38 -8.46 -1.86
CA SER A 23 27.24 -7.55 -1.94
C SER A 23 26.68 -7.46 -3.36
N ASP A 24 27.54 -7.20 -4.34
CA ASP A 24 27.14 -7.06 -5.74
C ASP A 24 26.58 -8.38 -6.28
N TRP A 25 27.17 -9.51 -5.91
CA TRP A 25 26.64 -10.83 -6.29
C TRP A 25 25.27 -11.11 -5.67
N LEU A 26 25.07 -10.79 -4.38
CA LEU A 26 23.77 -10.94 -3.71
C LEU A 26 22.70 -10.03 -4.33
N HIS A 27 23.06 -8.81 -4.72
CA HIS A 27 22.15 -7.93 -5.45
C HIS A 27 21.77 -8.52 -6.80
N GLN A 28 22.74 -8.99 -7.58
CA GLN A 28 22.46 -9.62 -8.88
C GLN A 28 21.57 -10.86 -8.72
N TYR A 29 21.77 -11.65 -7.66
CA TYR A 29 20.91 -12.79 -7.35
C TYR A 29 19.49 -12.36 -6.96
N TRP A 30 19.35 -11.37 -6.10
CA TRP A 30 18.04 -10.81 -5.73
C TRP A 30 17.28 -10.29 -6.96
N PHE A 31 17.97 -9.57 -7.86
CA PHE A 31 17.37 -9.04 -9.07
C PHE A 31 16.95 -10.16 -10.03
N PHE A 32 17.79 -11.18 -10.18
CA PHE A 32 17.44 -12.40 -10.90
C PHE A 32 16.18 -13.05 -10.33
N CYS A 33 16.08 -13.24 -9.01
CA CYS A 33 14.91 -13.82 -8.37
C CYS A 33 13.66 -12.98 -8.61
N PHE A 34 13.75 -11.66 -8.43
CA PHE A 34 12.65 -10.72 -8.68
C PHE A 34 12.16 -10.80 -10.13
N LYS A 35 13.07 -10.71 -11.10
CA LYS A 35 12.71 -10.75 -12.53
C LYS A 35 12.15 -12.11 -12.94
N THR A 36 12.75 -13.18 -12.43
CA THR A 36 12.28 -14.55 -12.68
C THR A 36 10.86 -14.75 -12.14
N ALA A 37 10.59 -14.35 -10.89
CA ALA A 37 9.26 -14.46 -10.29
C ALA A 37 8.23 -13.59 -11.01
N LYS A 38 8.59 -12.35 -11.36
CA LYS A 38 7.72 -11.39 -12.07
C LYS A 38 7.17 -11.94 -13.38
N HIS A 39 8.00 -12.66 -14.13
CA HIS A 39 7.64 -13.20 -15.44
C HIS A 39 7.45 -14.70 -15.44
N TRP A 40 7.41 -15.34 -14.27
CA TRP A 40 7.23 -16.78 -14.19
C TRP A 40 5.90 -17.19 -14.82
N GLY A 41 5.96 -18.13 -15.77
CA GLY A 41 4.82 -18.55 -16.59
C GLY A 41 4.74 -17.89 -17.97
N LYS A 42 5.60 -16.90 -18.30
CA LYS A 42 5.66 -16.25 -19.61
C LYS A 42 7.06 -15.78 -20.01
N GLY A 43 7.31 -15.61 -21.31
CA GLY A 43 8.57 -15.04 -21.81
C GLY A 43 9.81 -15.93 -21.59
N PRO A 44 11.02 -15.37 -21.45
CA PRO A 44 12.25 -16.16 -21.33
C PRO A 44 12.29 -17.06 -20.11
N ARG A 45 12.61 -18.35 -20.32
CA ARG A 45 12.72 -19.36 -19.26
C ARG A 45 14.06 -19.38 -18.53
N LYS A 46 15.07 -18.76 -19.12
CA LYS A 46 16.43 -18.68 -18.56
C LYS A 46 16.87 -17.23 -18.55
N TRP A 47 17.28 -16.76 -17.39
CA TRP A 47 17.85 -15.43 -17.20
C TRP A 47 19.35 -15.55 -16.95
N THR A 48 20.14 -15.13 -17.94
CA THR A 48 21.60 -15.01 -17.82
C THR A 48 22.00 -13.58 -17.48
N ALA A 49 23.24 -13.35 -17.05
CA ALA A 49 23.76 -12.00 -16.81
C ALA A 49 23.57 -11.05 -18.01
N GLU A 50 23.73 -11.57 -19.23
CA GLU A 50 23.54 -10.84 -20.48
C GLU A 50 22.06 -10.47 -20.70
N LEU A 51 21.13 -11.41 -20.53
CA LEU A 51 19.69 -11.14 -20.66
C LEU A 51 19.17 -10.19 -19.56
N LEU A 52 19.80 -10.23 -18.40
CA LEU A 52 19.56 -9.30 -17.31
C LEU A 52 20.20 -7.93 -17.58
N ASN A 53 21.03 -7.77 -18.61
CA ASN A 53 21.71 -6.53 -18.98
C ASN A 53 22.61 -5.98 -17.87
N PHE A 54 23.22 -6.81 -17.02
CA PHE A 54 24.08 -6.29 -15.94
C PHE A 54 25.28 -5.47 -16.45
N ASP A 55 25.79 -5.80 -17.64
CA ASP A 55 26.88 -5.07 -18.29
C ASP A 55 26.54 -3.61 -18.63
N GLN A 56 25.26 -3.32 -18.92
CA GLN A 56 24.78 -1.96 -19.23
C GLN A 56 24.80 -1.04 -18.00
N TYR A 57 24.79 -1.63 -16.79
CA TYR A 57 24.69 -0.92 -15.52
C TYR A 57 25.97 -1.08 -14.68
N LEU A 58 27.10 -1.47 -15.28
CA LEU A 58 28.38 -1.56 -14.59
C LEU A 58 28.80 -0.20 -14.05
N SER A 59 28.75 -0.05 -12.73
CA SER A 59 29.17 1.16 -12.05
C SER A 59 30.68 1.39 -12.20
N THR A 60 31.09 2.61 -12.55
CA THR A 60 32.48 3.06 -12.36
C THR A 60 32.80 3.41 -10.90
N SER A 61 31.86 3.25 -9.95
CA SER A 61 31.98 3.68 -8.55
C SER A 61 31.02 2.94 -7.61
N SER A 62 31.33 2.93 -6.31
CA SER A 62 30.74 2.10 -5.24
C SER A 62 29.21 1.91 -5.29
N SER A 63 28.79 0.70 -5.63
CA SER A 63 27.43 0.18 -5.40
C SER A 63 27.18 -0.01 -3.90
N SER A 64 25.96 0.27 -3.45
CA SER A 64 25.50 -0.01 -2.09
C SER A 64 24.19 -0.80 -2.14
N LEU A 65 24.09 -1.75 -1.22
CA LEU A 65 23.14 -2.87 -1.18
C LEU A 65 21.66 -2.47 -1.32
N PRO A 66 20.86 -3.23 -2.06
CA PRO A 66 19.42 -3.31 -1.82
C PRO A 66 19.15 -4.27 -0.65
N ALA A 67 18.57 -3.72 0.42
CA ALA A 67 17.83 -4.42 1.46
C ALA A 67 18.51 -5.64 2.12
N THR A 68 19.47 -5.36 3.02
CA THR A 68 19.58 -6.08 4.30
C THR A 68 19.74 -5.06 5.44
N PRO A 69 19.16 -5.27 6.65
CA PRO A 69 18.88 -4.20 7.62
C PRO A 69 20.07 -3.55 8.35
N GLN A 70 21.33 -3.69 7.91
CA GLN A 70 22.49 -3.44 8.79
C GLN A 70 23.74 -2.79 8.16
N ASP A 71 23.67 -2.11 7.02
CA ASP A 71 24.88 -1.53 6.43
C ASP A 71 25.18 -0.08 6.78
N VAL A 72 26.39 0.10 7.33
CA VAL A 72 26.99 1.36 7.77
C VAL A 72 27.44 2.17 6.55
N ILE A 73 26.99 3.43 6.49
CA ILE A 73 27.29 4.38 5.41
C ILE A 73 28.78 4.78 5.45
N TYR A 74 29.51 4.58 4.35
CA TYR A 74 30.78 5.28 4.08
C TYR A 74 30.54 6.41 3.07
N PRO A 75 31.03 7.64 3.33
CA PRO A 75 30.87 8.74 2.40
C PRO A 75 31.94 8.65 1.30
N SER A 76 31.56 8.68 0.03
CA SER A 76 32.52 8.99 -1.05
C SER A 76 31.91 9.66 -2.27
N ALA A 77 32.62 10.74 -2.62
CA ALA A 77 32.88 11.38 -3.92
C ALA A 77 31.74 12.00 -4.74
N LEU A 78 31.96 13.27 -5.10
CA LEU A 78 31.25 14.04 -6.11
C LEU A 78 31.28 13.32 -7.47
N HIS A 79 30.12 13.13 -8.09
CA HIS A 79 29.99 12.52 -9.41
C HIS A 79 29.38 13.47 -10.44
N ASN A 80 29.86 13.36 -11.68
CA ASN A 80 29.41 14.08 -12.87
C ASN A 80 27.98 13.65 -13.26
N ASP A 81 27.16 14.62 -13.64
CA ASP A 81 25.79 14.46 -14.15
C ASP A 81 25.78 13.84 -15.56
N ASP A 82 25.85 12.52 -15.68
CA ASP A 82 25.14 11.87 -16.79
C ASP A 82 23.63 11.89 -16.46
N GLU A 83 22.82 12.35 -17.42
CA GLU A 83 21.40 12.67 -17.22
C GLU A 83 20.59 11.39 -16.93
N LEU A 84 20.28 11.14 -15.66
CA LEU A 84 19.42 10.03 -15.22
C LEU A 84 18.11 10.04 -16.01
N THR A 85 17.69 8.88 -16.52
CA THR A 85 16.39 8.77 -17.18
C THR A 85 15.28 9.06 -16.17
N LEU A 86 14.61 10.21 -16.29
CA LEU A 86 13.51 10.55 -15.40
C LEU A 86 12.27 9.72 -15.74
N PRO A 87 11.59 9.15 -14.74
CA PRO A 87 10.27 8.56 -14.95
C PRO A 87 9.28 9.65 -15.34
N SER A 88 8.24 9.27 -16.08
CA SER A 88 7.12 10.16 -16.40
C SER A 88 6.46 10.69 -15.11
N ASP A 89 5.90 11.90 -15.13
CA ASP A 89 5.07 12.43 -14.03
C ASP A 89 3.62 11.93 -14.09
N LEU A 90 3.27 11.21 -15.15
CA LEU A 90 1.93 10.72 -15.40
C LEU A 90 1.73 9.34 -14.78
N CYS A 91 0.70 9.20 -13.93
CA CYS A 91 0.36 7.93 -13.30
C CYS A 91 -0.19 6.91 -14.32
N ARG A 92 -0.02 5.63 -13.99
CA ARG A 92 -0.80 4.52 -14.55
C ARG A 92 -1.94 4.17 -13.59
N TRP A 93 -2.84 3.28 -13.97
CA TRP A 93 -3.96 2.90 -13.11
C TRP A 93 -4.51 1.51 -13.43
N TYR A 94 -5.05 0.89 -12.40
CA TYR A 94 -5.76 -0.37 -12.47
C TYR A 94 -7.27 -0.14 -12.42
N ILE A 95 -8.02 -0.77 -13.33
CA ILE A 95 -9.48 -0.73 -13.38
C ILE A 95 -9.99 -2.13 -13.05
N HIS A 96 -10.61 -2.26 -11.88
CA HIS A 96 -11.37 -3.46 -11.55
C HIS A 96 -12.61 -3.54 -12.45
N ALA A 97 -12.76 -4.66 -13.14
CA ALA A 97 -13.84 -4.95 -14.05
C ALA A 97 -14.59 -6.21 -13.62
N LEU A 98 -15.83 -6.32 -14.07
CA LEU A 98 -16.60 -7.55 -13.93
C LEU A 98 -16.04 -8.59 -14.91
N GLU A 99 -16.02 -9.85 -14.49
CA GLU A 99 -15.97 -10.97 -15.41
C GLU A 99 -17.30 -10.98 -16.18
N GLU A 100 -17.45 -10.10 -17.17
CA GLU A 100 -18.41 -10.35 -18.23
C GLU A 100 -17.85 -11.52 -19.05
N ASP A 101 -18.72 -12.39 -19.57
CA ASP A 101 -18.39 -13.54 -20.41
C ASP A 101 -17.62 -13.11 -21.67
N LEU A 102 -16.37 -12.68 -21.50
CA LEU A 102 -15.43 -12.34 -22.54
C LEU A 102 -15.11 -13.68 -23.19
N GLU A 103 -15.70 -13.93 -24.36
CA GLU A 103 -15.25 -15.00 -25.23
C GLU A 103 -13.74 -14.85 -25.40
N SER A 104 -12.99 -15.76 -24.77
CA SER A 104 -11.55 -15.89 -24.97
C SER A 104 -11.33 -16.00 -26.47
N ILE A 105 -10.79 -14.95 -27.08
CA ILE A 105 -10.27 -15.03 -28.43
C ILE A 105 -9.09 -15.99 -28.29
N PRO A 106 -9.07 -17.12 -29.02
CA PRO A 106 -7.95 -18.04 -28.96
C PRO A 106 -6.68 -17.27 -29.29
N ASP A 107 -5.73 -17.24 -28.36
CA ASP A 107 -4.39 -16.76 -28.65
C ASP A 107 -3.82 -17.65 -29.75
N ASP A 108 -3.39 -17.05 -30.86
CA ASP A 108 -2.65 -17.78 -31.88
C ASP A 108 -1.40 -18.37 -31.21
N ASP A 109 -1.18 -19.69 -31.36
CA ASP A 109 0.01 -20.42 -30.94
C ASP A 109 1.25 -19.85 -31.65
N LEU A 110 1.74 -18.71 -31.19
CA LEU A 110 2.99 -18.13 -31.64
C LEU A 110 4.08 -18.55 -30.66
N ASP A 111 4.83 -19.55 -31.07
CA ASP A 111 6.10 -19.90 -30.44
C ASP A 111 7.27 -19.32 -31.25
N PRO A 112 7.82 -18.14 -30.85
CA PRO A 112 9.13 -17.75 -31.30
C PRO A 112 10.04 -17.48 -30.08
N GLU A 113 10.63 -18.53 -29.50
CA GLU A 113 11.70 -18.40 -28.49
C GLU A 113 12.91 -17.57 -28.99
N ASP A 114 13.06 -17.37 -30.32
CA ASP A 114 14.23 -16.74 -30.92
C ASP A 114 14.14 -15.21 -31.18
N ASN A 115 13.00 -14.55 -30.94
CA ASN A 115 12.83 -13.10 -31.22
C ASN A 115 12.16 -12.30 -30.09
N LEU A 116 12.15 -12.80 -28.85
CA LEU A 116 11.61 -12.04 -27.71
C LEU A 116 12.61 -10.98 -27.26
N ASN A 117 12.16 -9.72 -27.20
CA ASN A 117 12.92 -8.65 -26.56
C ASN A 117 12.86 -8.84 -25.03
N PRO A 118 13.98 -9.11 -24.33
CA PRO A 118 13.98 -9.33 -22.87
C PRO A 118 13.60 -8.09 -22.05
N ASN A 119 13.53 -6.92 -22.70
CA ASN A 119 13.20 -5.63 -22.10
C ASN A 119 11.78 -5.13 -22.46
N ASP A 120 11.01 -5.89 -23.24
CA ASP A 120 9.63 -5.55 -23.61
C ASP A 120 8.74 -6.78 -23.42
N ASP A 121 8.04 -6.81 -22.29
CA ASP A 121 7.18 -7.91 -21.85
C ASP A 121 5.74 -7.81 -22.34
N THR A 122 5.41 -6.78 -23.13
CA THR A 122 4.05 -6.47 -23.58
C THR A 122 3.40 -7.61 -24.37
N PHE A 123 4.20 -8.38 -25.12
CA PHE A 123 3.72 -9.44 -26.00
C PHE A 123 4.37 -10.80 -25.71
N TRP A 124 4.86 -11.02 -24.49
CA TRP A 124 5.42 -12.32 -24.14
C TRP A 124 4.32 -13.37 -24.06
N PRO A 125 4.43 -14.47 -24.83
CA PRO A 125 3.44 -15.53 -24.77
C PRO A 125 3.55 -16.28 -23.44
N PRO A 126 2.43 -16.84 -22.94
CA PRO A 126 2.47 -17.78 -21.84
C PRO A 126 3.26 -19.03 -22.25
N TRP A 127 3.88 -19.69 -21.26
CA TRP A 127 4.57 -20.95 -21.52
C TRP A 127 3.58 -22.05 -21.91
N SER A 128 3.99 -22.91 -22.85
CA SER A 128 3.17 -24.06 -23.26
C SER A 128 2.85 -24.97 -22.07
N PRO A 129 1.57 -25.32 -21.83
CA PRO A 129 1.17 -26.23 -20.75
C PRO A 129 1.75 -27.65 -20.86
N ASN A 130 2.22 -28.03 -22.06
CA ASN A 130 2.67 -29.40 -22.35
C ASN A 130 4.12 -29.67 -21.93
N GLU A 131 4.87 -28.64 -21.53
CA GLU A 131 6.27 -28.78 -21.14
C GLU A 131 6.41 -28.82 -19.63
N GLN A 132 6.96 -29.92 -19.10
CA GLN A 132 7.26 -30.05 -17.68
C GLN A 132 8.36 -29.06 -17.29
N GLN A 133 7.98 -27.97 -16.65
CA GLN A 133 8.92 -27.01 -16.09
C GLN A 133 9.27 -27.37 -14.64
N PRO A 134 10.53 -27.16 -14.22
CA PRO A 134 10.85 -27.22 -12.80
C PRO A 134 10.12 -26.09 -12.05
N SER A 135 9.72 -26.31 -10.80
CA SER A 135 9.15 -25.26 -9.96
C SER A 135 10.11 -24.07 -9.77
N LEU A 136 9.57 -22.90 -9.41
CA LEU A 136 10.37 -21.69 -9.18
C LEU A 136 11.51 -21.94 -8.18
N GLN A 137 11.25 -22.60 -7.05
CA GLN A 137 12.31 -22.92 -6.08
C GLN A 137 13.46 -23.76 -6.66
N VAL A 138 13.17 -24.76 -7.50
CA VAL A 138 14.19 -25.55 -8.20
C VAL A 138 15.01 -24.66 -9.12
N HIS A 139 14.37 -23.72 -9.82
CA HIS A 139 15.03 -22.80 -10.74
C HIS A 139 15.96 -21.84 -9.99
N LEU A 140 15.50 -21.25 -8.88
CA LEU A 140 16.31 -20.37 -8.03
C LEU A 140 17.53 -21.11 -7.43
N ARG A 141 17.33 -22.34 -6.94
CA ARG A 141 18.42 -23.21 -6.44
C ARG A 141 19.44 -23.53 -7.52
N ASN A 142 18.98 -23.90 -8.72
CA ASN A 142 19.88 -24.20 -9.83
C ASN A 142 20.68 -22.97 -10.24
N ALA A 143 20.05 -21.79 -10.26
CA ALA A 143 20.75 -20.54 -10.57
C ALA A 143 21.84 -20.22 -9.55
N LEU A 144 21.62 -20.49 -8.25
CA LEU A 144 22.67 -20.39 -7.24
C LEU A 144 23.85 -21.31 -7.58
N GLU A 145 23.60 -22.57 -7.92
CA GLU A 145 24.66 -23.55 -8.14
C GLU A 145 25.55 -23.21 -9.35
N HIS A 146 24.96 -22.74 -10.44
CA HIS A 146 25.67 -22.46 -11.68
C HIS A 146 26.19 -21.01 -11.74
N SER A 147 25.52 -20.08 -11.05
CA SER A 147 25.82 -18.64 -11.02
C SER A 147 25.78 -17.93 -12.39
N ASP A 148 25.08 -18.51 -13.37
CA ASP A 148 24.96 -17.99 -14.75
C ASP A 148 24.21 -16.65 -14.85
N PHE A 149 23.48 -16.28 -13.78
CA PHE A 149 22.81 -14.99 -13.67
C PHE A 149 23.79 -13.83 -13.43
N SER A 150 25.01 -14.09 -12.96
CA SER A 150 25.93 -13.05 -12.48
C SER A 150 27.07 -12.77 -13.45
N THR A 151 27.52 -11.51 -13.51
CA THR A 151 28.78 -11.13 -14.18
C THR A 151 30.02 -11.46 -13.34
N ILE A 152 29.84 -11.77 -12.05
CA ILE A 152 30.92 -12.07 -11.11
C ILE A 152 31.22 -13.58 -11.19
N PRO A 153 32.46 -13.97 -11.54
CA PRO A 153 32.83 -15.39 -11.59
C PRO A 153 32.69 -16.05 -10.23
N ALA A 154 32.15 -17.28 -10.19
CA ALA A 154 31.99 -18.03 -8.95
C ALA A 154 33.31 -18.28 -8.20
N THR A 155 34.46 -18.21 -8.89
CA THR A 155 35.80 -18.32 -8.32
C THR A 155 36.22 -17.10 -7.50
N ASP A 156 35.60 -15.95 -7.74
CA ASP A 156 35.98 -14.67 -7.14
C ASP A 156 35.14 -14.37 -5.89
N LEU A 157 34.16 -15.23 -5.60
CA LEU A 157 33.26 -15.06 -4.46
C LEU A 157 33.93 -15.53 -3.16
N PRO A 158 33.81 -14.76 -2.07
CA PRO A 158 34.40 -15.11 -0.77
C PRO A 158 33.60 -16.21 -0.03
N VAL A 159 32.68 -16.88 -0.73
CA VAL A 159 31.79 -17.90 -0.19
C VAL A 159 31.71 -19.12 -1.11
N ALA A 160 31.56 -20.31 -0.52
CA ALA A 160 31.45 -21.55 -1.28
C ALA A 160 30.03 -21.74 -1.82
N ILE A 161 29.78 -21.29 -3.05
CA ILE A 161 28.49 -21.36 -3.73
C ILE A 161 27.86 -22.76 -3.72
N PRO A 162 28.59 -23.86 -4.04
CA PRO A 162 27.99 -25.20 -3.97
C PRO A 162 27.48 -25.56 -2.57
N ALA A 163 28.09 -25.05 -1.50
CA ALA A 163 27.62 -25.29 -0.14
C ALA A 163 26.36 -24.47 0.19
N ILE A 164 26.19 -23.28 -0.40
CA ILE A 164 24.99 -22.46 -0.28
C ILE A 164 23.83 -23.11 -1.04
N ALA A 165 24.03 -23.49 -2.30
CA ALA A 165 23.03 -24.19 -3.10
C ALA A 165 22.55 -25.48 -2.42
N LYS A 166 23.49 -26.25 -1.84
CA LYS A 166 23.18 -27.47 -1.09
C LYS A 166 22.50 -27.22 0.27
N ALA A 167 22.60 -26.02 0.83
CA ALA A 167 21.87 -25.64 2.04
C ALA A 167 20.45 -25.15 1.70
N ALA A 168 20.29 -24.57 0.51
CA ALA A 168 19.01 -24.10 -0.03
C ALA A 168 18.15 -25.22 -0.64
N ASP A 169 18.67 -26.45 -0.74
CA ASP A 169 17.96 -27.58 -1.34
C ASP A 169 16.66 -27.94 -0.60
N GLU A 170 15.62 -28.30 -1.36
CA GLU A 170 14.27 -28.56 -0.86
C GLU A 170 14.21 -29.73 0.13
N GLU A 171 15.11 -30.70 0.00
CA GLU A 171 15.20 -31.82 0.94
C GLU A 171 15.59 -31.37 2.36
N ARG A 172 16.17 -30.17 2.49
CA ARG A 172 16.82 -29.69 3.72
C ARG A 172 16.17 -28.46 4.30
N SER A 173 15.49 -27.69 3.46
CA SER A 173 14.97 -26.39 3.83
C SER A 173 13.70 -26.06 3.05
N ASN A 174 12.73 -25.48 3.75
CA ASN A 174 11.53 -24.89 3.14
C ASN A 174 11.72 -23.40 2.82
N GLU A 175 12.88 -22.83 3.14
CA GLU A 175 13.15 -21.39 2.98
C GLU A 175 13.01 -20.94 1.53
N LEU A 176 13.47 -21.72 0.54
CA LEU A 176 13.30 -21.32 -0.87
C LEU A 176 11.84 -21.27 -1.32
N LEU A 177 10.95 -22.07 -0.74
CA LEU A 177 9.53 -22.01 -1.03
C LEU A 177 8.91 -20.74 -0.42
N LEU A 178 9.33 -20.36 0.80
CA LEU A 178 8.96 -19.10 1.42
C LEU A 178 9.50 -17.89 0.65
N GLU A 179 10.77 -17.90 0.25
CA GLU A 179 11.37 -16.87 -0.60
C GLU A 179 10.63 -16.77 -1.95
N SER A 180 10.22 -17.90 -2.53
CA SER A 180 9.41 -17.91 -3.77
C SER A 180 8.08 -17.19 -3.57
N LEU A 181 7.40 -17.39 -2.43
CA LEU A 181 6.20 -16.61 -2.08
C LEU A 181 6.55 -15.12 -1.95
N GLY A 182 7.64 -14.79 -1.24
CA GLY A 182 8.12 -13.43 -1.05
C GLY A 182 8.34 -12.70 -2.37
N PHE A 183 9.12 -13.28 -3.29
CA PHE A 183 9.37 -12.71 -4.61
C PHE A 183 8.10 -12.64 -5.46
N SER A 184 7.17 -13.60 -5.35
CA SER A 184 5.89 -13.56 -6.07
C SER A 184 5.00 -12.41 -5.59
N ILE A 185 4.95 -12.15 -4.27
CA ILE A 185 4.28 -10.99 -3.67
C ILE A 185 4.95 -9.69 -4.13
N MET A 186 6.28 -9.60 -3.98
CA MET A 186 7.06 -8.40 -4.35
C MET A 186 6.93 -8.07 -5.84
N SER A 187 6.78 -9.07 -6.69
CA SER A 187 6.62 -8.93 -8.15
C SER A 187 5.15 -8.84 -8.61
N ARG A 188 4.20 -9.06 -7.70
CA ARG A 188 2.75 -9.02 -7.95
C ARG A 188 2.29 -10.07 -8.97
N ASN A 189 2.96 -11.23 -9.03
CA ASN A 189 2.56 -12.35 -9.87
C ASN A 189 1.47 -13.19 -9.16
N LEU A 190 0.21 -12.91 -9.47
CA LEU A 190 -0.95 -13.52 -8.80
C LEU A 190 -1.01 -15.04 -8.96
N ASP A 191 -0.75 -15.53 -10.17
CA ASP A 191 -0.76 -16.98 -10.48
C ASP A 191 0.28 -17.72 -9.63
N GLN A 192 1.48 -17.16 -9.50
CA GLN A 192 2.52 -17.75 -8.64
C GLN A 192 2.21 -17.64 -7.15
N ILE A 193 1.58 -16.56 -6.70
CA ILE A 193 1.13 -16.46 -5.31
C ILE A 193 0.14 -17.60 -5.00
N GLU A 194 -0.86 -17.81 -5.85
CA GLU A 194 -1.84 -18.89 -5.66
C GLU A 194 -1.16 -20.27 -5.67
N GLU A 195 -0.28 -20.53 -6.64
CA GLU A 195 0.43 -21.81 -6.76
C GLU A 195 1.31 -22.10 -5.53
N VAL A 196 2.10 -21.12 -5.07
CA VAL A 196 3.00 -21.30 -3.93
C VAL A 196 2.22 -21.44 -2.62
N LEU A 197 1.11 -20.71 -2.44
CA LEU A 197 0.24 -20.87 -1.28
C LEU A 197 -0.41 -22.27 -1.21
N CYS A 198 -0.78 -22.84 -2.37
CA CYS A 198 -1.23 -24.23 -2.45
C CYS A 198 -0.13 -25.18 -1.95
N GLN A 199 1.11 -25.01 -2.45
CA GLN A 199 2.24 -25.86 -2.06
C GLN A 199 2.60 -25.75 -0.58
N LEU A 200 2.60 -24.53 -0.02
CA LEU A 200 2.87 -24.29 1.40
C LEU A 200 1.83 -24.98 2.29
N LYS A 201 0.55 -24.92 1.88
CA LYS A 201 -0.55 -25.61 2.58
C LYS A 201 -0.36 -27.13 2.54
N ASP A 202 -0.09 -27.68 1.36
CA ASP A 202 0.08 -29.13 1.18
C ASP A 202 1.26 -29.68 2.00
N LYS A 203 2.32 -28.87 2.17
CA LYS A 203 3.49 -29.19 2.99
C LYS A 203 3.34 -28.80 4.47
N GLY A 204 2.28 -28.10 4.86
CA GLY A 204 2.05 -27.65 6.24
C GLY A 204 3.06 -26.61 6.74
N ILE A 205 3.53 -25.72 5.87
CA ILE A 205 4.53 -24.69 6.17
C ILE A 205 3.83 -23.37 6.50
N ASP A 206 4.24 -22.72 7.58
CA ASP A 206 3.70 -21.43 8.03
C ASP A 206 4.35 -20.26 7.26
N PRO A 207 3.58 -19.46 6.48
CA PRO A 207 4.10 -18.28 5.79
C PRO A 207 4.21 -17.04 6.68
N SER A 208 3.70 -17.07 7.92
CA SER A 208 3.65 -15.90 8.82
C SER A 208 5.01 -15.21 9.05
N PRO A 209 6.17 -15.91 9.09
CA PRO A 209 7.47 -15.24 9.25
C PRO A 209 7.82 -14.25 8.12
N LEU A 210 7.18 -14.35 6.95
CA LEU A 210 7.36 -13.39 5.84
C LEU A 210 6.54 -12.11 6.01
N TYR A 211 5.57 -12.10 6.93
CA TYR A 211 4.53 -11.09 7.05
C TYR A 211 3.90 -10.75 5.68
N PRO A 212 3.23 -11.71 5.01
CA PRO A 212 2.85 -11.58 3.59
C PRO A 212 2.04 -10.32 3.27
N PHE A 213 1.13 -9.90 4.16
CA PHE A 213 0.35 -8.69 3.96
C PHE A 213 1.17 -7.40 4.11
N HIS A 214 2.11 -7.35 5.05
CA HIS A 214 3.04 -6.22 5.20
C HIS A 214 3.96 -6.11 3.99
N LEU A 215 4.40 -7.25 3.45
CA LEU A 215 5.17 -7.31 2.22
C LEU A 215 4.34 -6.82 1.04
N ALA A 216 3.09 -7.27 0.89
CA ALA A 216 2.16 -6.81 -0.13
C ALA A 216 1.90 -5.30 -0.05
N ALA A 217 1.71 -4.75 1.16
CA ALA A 217 1.56 -3.31 1.36
C ALA A 217 2.85 -2.55 0.98
N SER A 218 4.02 -3.09 1.33
CA SER A 218 5.31 -2.46 1.01
C SER A 218 5.60 -2.43 -0.49
N PHE A 219 5.13 -3.42 -1.25
CA PHE A 219 5.31 -3.51 -2.70
C PHE A 219 4.02 -3.19 -3.48
N LEU A 220 3.12 -2.41 -2.86
CA LEU A 220 1.83 -2.05 -3.44
C LEU A 220 2.00 -1.31 -4.78
N ASP A 221 1.31 -1.80 -5.82
CA ASP A 221 1.32 -1.24 -7.17
C ASP A 221 -0.12 -1.00 -7.65
N GLY A 222 -0.56 0.25 -7.55
CA GLY A 222 -1.89 0.71 -7.94
C GLY A 222 -2.18 0.70 -9.44
N SER A 223 -1.20 0.32 -10.28
CA SER A 223 -1.38 0.24 -11.72
C SER A 223 -1.57 -1.17 -12.25
N ASN A 224 -0.90 -2.16 -11.66
CA ASN A 224 -0.89 -3.52 -12.20
C ASN A 224 -1.67 -4.52 -11.36
N ALA A 225 -1.71 -4.34 -10.04
CA ALA A 225 -2.40 -5.28 -9.16
C ALA A 225 -3.39 -4.60 -8.22
N CYS A 226 -3.25 -3.29 -7.97
CA CYS A 226 -4.05 -2.55 -7.00
C CYS A 226 -4.09 -3.26 -5.64
N CYS A 227 -5.18 -3.94 -5.31
CA CYS A 227 -5.36 -4.67 -4.06
C CYS A 227 -5.38 -6.20 -4.23
N ASP A 228 -5.13 -6.71 -5.43
CA ASP A 228 -5.38 -8.12 -5.76
C ASP A 228 -4.42 -9.07 -5.04
N VAL A 229 -3.19 -8.63 -4.77
CA VAL A 229 -2.27 -9.40 -3.91
C VAL A 229 -2.85 -9.56 -2.49
N VAL A 230 -3.42 -8.50 -1.91
CA VAL A 230 -4.07 -8.55 -0.58
C VAL A 230 -5.32 -9.43 -0.64
N TYR A 231 -6.06 -9.38 -1.75
CA TYR A 231 -7.20 -10.25 -1.98
C TYR A 231 -6.79 -11.73 -2.04
N GLU A 232 -5.78 -12.09 -2.84
CA GLU A 232 -5.32 -13.47 -2.98
C GLU A 232 -4.80 -14.04 -1.65
N LEU A 233 -4.00 -13.27 -0.92
CA LEU A 233 -3.57 -13.65 0.43
C LEU A 233 -4.75 -13.83 1.39
N GLY A 234 -5.77 -12.97 1.27
CA GLY A 234 -6.98 -13.00 2.10
C GLY A 234 -8.01 -14.08 1.73
N ARG A 235 -8.02 -14.53 0.47
CA ARG A 235 -8.92 -15.58 -0.02
C ARG A 235 -8.57 -16.93 0.58
N TRP A 236 -7.36 -17.09 1.11
CA TRP A 236 -6.83 -18.37 1.61
C TRP A 236 -7.20 -18.65 3.08
N PRO A 237 -8.34 -19.33 3.37
CA PRO A 237 -8.99 -19.31 4.69
C PRO A 237 -8.31 -20.23 5.72
N HIS A 238 -7.40 -21.09 5.27
CA HIS A 238 -6.79 -22.14 6.08
C HIS A 238 -5.27 -22.01 6.23
N GLY A 239 -4.65 -20.99 5.64
CA GLY A 239 -3.21 -20.75 5.75
C GLY A 239 -2.82 -19.39 6.32
N ILE A 240 -3.60 -18.33 6.05
CA ILE A 240 -3.24 -16.95 6.47
C ILE A 240 -4.36 -16.29 7.29
N ASN A 241 -5.63 -16.60 7.01
CA ASN A 241 -6.81 -16.04 7.71
C ASN A 241 -7.46 -16.97 8.76
N GLY A 242 -6.75 -18.03 9.16
CA GLY A 242 -7.19 -18.94 10.23
C GLY A 242 -6.98 -18.36 11.64
N VAL A 243 -6.90 -19.25 12.65
CA VAL A 243 -6.69 -18.94 14.09
C VAL A 243 -5.46 -18.05 14.36
N ASP A 244 -4.54 -17.96 13.39
CA ASP A 244 -3.30 -17.19 13.45
C ASP A 244 -3.35 -15.81 12.76
N SER A 245 -4.54 -15.28 12.42
CA SER A 245 -4.69 -13.96 11.77
C SER A 245 -4.01 -12.80 12.53
N HIS A 246 -3.88 -12.91 13.86
CA HIS A 246 -3.13 -11.94 14.67
C HIS A 246 -1.63 -11.95 14.36
N LYS A 247 -1.03 -13.12 14.05
CA LYS A 247 0.39 -13.25 13.70
C LYS A 247 0.72 -12.63 12.35
N THR A 248 -0.27 -12.53 11.46
CA THR A 248 -0.11 -11.97 10.11
C THR A 248 -0.53 -10.49 10.05
N TYR A 249 -1.26 -10.00 11.05
CA TYR A 249 -1.67 -8.60 11.15
C TYR A 249 -0.61 -7.66 11.75
N LEU A 250 0.20 -8.17 12.69
CA LEU A 250 1.31 -7.44 13.30
C LEU A 250 2.65 -8.00 12.81
N ASN A 251 3.59 -7.11 12.48
CA ASN A 251 4.96 -7.52 12.15
C ASN A 251 5.88 -7.54 13.39
N GLU A 252 7.16 -7.83 13.17
CA GLU A 252 8.21 -7.88 14.19
C GLU A 252 8.44 -6.54 14.92
N HIS A 253 8.03 -5.42 14.32
CA HIS A 253 8.09 -4.08 14.90
C HIS A 253 6.79 -3.70 15.64
N GLY A 254 5.78 -4.56 15.61
CA GLY A 254 4.45 -4.25 16.14
C GLY A 254 3.64 -3.30 15.25
N HIS A 255 4.03 -3.12 13.99
CA HIS A 255 3.26 -2.39 12.99
C HIS A 255 2.11 -3.25 12.47
N THR A 256 0.93 -2.65 12.37
CA THR A 256 -0.23 -3.23 11.70
C THR A 256 -0.07 -3.19 10.18
N ILE A 257 -0.93 -3.91 9.45
CA ILE A 257 -0.98 -3.76 7.97
C ILE A 257 -1.39 -2.33 7.59
N LEU A 258 -2.29 -1.69 8.36
CA LEU A 258 -2.68 -0.29 8.16
C LEU A 258 -1.48 0.65 8.32
N ASP A 259 -0.63 0.41 9.31
CA ASP A 259 0.62 1.16 9.51
C ASP A 259 1.53 1.04 8.28
N ASN A 260 1.65 -0.15 7.69
CA ASN A 260 2.40 -0.33 6.47
C ASN A 260 1.81 0.41 5.26
N LEU A 261 0.48 0.56 5.18
CA LEU A 261 -0.15 1.42 4.17
C LEU A 261 0.21 2.90 4.40
N MET A 262 0.24 3.37 5.65
CA MET A 262 0.69 4.73 5.98
C MET A 262 2.16 4.95 5.61
N ILE A 263 3.04 3.99 5.95
CA ILE A 263 4.44 3.99 5.53
C ILE A 263 4.55 4.08 4.00
N THR A 264 3.71 3.33 3.27
CA THR A 264 3.71 3.30 1.81
C THR A 264 3.30 4.66 1.21
N ILE A 265 2.34 5.36 1.82
CA ILE A 265 1.99 6.73 1.45
C ILE A 265 3.20 7.66 1.63
N LEU A 266 3.83 7.64 2.81
CA LEU A 266 4.98 8.51 3.13
C LEU A 266 6.16 8.25 2.21
N LYS A 267 6.51 6.97 2.03
CA LYS A 267 7.56 6.53 1.13
C LYS A 267 7.38 7.05 -0.29
N SER A 268 6.15 7.03 -0.80
CA SER A 268 5.84 7.34 -2.21
C SER A 268 5.64 8.83 -2.49
N HIS A 269 5.23 9.60 -1.48
CA HIS A 269 4.72 10.96 -1.63
C HIS A 269 5.43 12.01 -0.76
N THR A 270 6.45 11.63 0.02
CA THR A 270 7.22 12.57 0.85
C THR A 270 8.73 12.36 0.73
N SER A 271 9.50 13.27 1.33
CA SER A 271 10.93 13.07 1.63
C SER A 271 11.17 12.65 3.09
N ALA A 272 10.14 12.15 3.79
CA ALA A 272 10.30 11.65 5.14
C ALA A 272 11.30 10.48 5.16
N LYS A 273 12.09 10.44 6.24
CA LYS A 273 12.98 9.31 6.53
C LYS A 273 12.22 8.26 7.36
N SER A 274 12.62 7.01 7.26
CA SER A 274 12.04 5.90 8.03
C SER A 274 12.03 6.14 9.55
N VAL A 275 13.09 6.74 10.09
CA VAL A 275 13.19 7.04 11.54
C VAL A 275 12.05 7.93 12.07
N VAL A 276 11.38 8.72 11.23
CA VAL A 276 10.33 9.63 11.72
C VAL A 276 9.05 8.88 12.11
N VAL A 277 8.86 7.65 11.61
CA VAL A 277 7.68 6.83 11.90
C VAL A 277 7.92 5.80 13.00
N ASP A 278 9.17 5.33 13.14
CA ASP A 278 9.60 4.42 14.20
C ASP A 278 11.11 4.61 14.46
N GLU A 279 11.49 4.82 15.71
CA GLU A 279 12.88 4.92 16.17
C GLU A 279 13.69 3.64 15.90
N ASN A 280 13.03 2.47 15.81
CA ASN A 280 13.70 1.22 15.42
C ASN A 280 14.28 1.30 14.00
N PHE A 281 13.84 2.26 13.19
CA PHE A 281 14.32 2.47 11.83
C PHE A 281 15.48 3.46 11.72
N LYS A 282 16.09 3.90 12.83
CA LYS A 282 17.23 4.84 12.83
C LYS A 282 18.42 4.41 11.97
N ASP A 283 18.66 3.10 11.88
CA ASP A 283 19.78 2.51 11.14
C ASP A 283 19.35 2.05 9.73
N ILE A 284 18.07 2.21 9.38
CA ILE A 284 17.52 1.84 8.07
C ILE A 284 17.63 3.01 7.12
N ALA A 285 18.43 2.86 6.06
CA ALA A 285 18.71 3.93 5.11
C ALA A 285 17.50 4.33 4.24
N ARG A 286 16.58 3.41 3.96
CA ARG A 286 15.40 3.63 3.11
C ARG A 286 14.23 2.74 3.51
N PHE A 287 13.00 3.16 3.18
CA PHE A 287 11.84 2.31 3.38
C PHE A 287 11.91 1.05 2.50
N VAL A 288 11.36 -0.06 3.01
CA VAL A 288 11.19 -1.30 2.24
C VAL A 288 10.27 -1.06 1.04
N GLY A 289 10.64 -1.59 -0.12
CA GLY A 289 9.89 -1.48 -1.38
C GLY A 289 9.90 -0.08 -2.00
N GLU A 290 10.85 0.81 -1.64
CA GLU A 290 10.95 2.15 -2.28
C GLU A 290 11.18 2.07 -3.80
N GLU A 291 11.72 0.94 -4.26
CA GLU A 291 11.91 0.60 -5.66
C GLU A 291 10.61 0.34 -6.43
N VAL A 292 9.44 0.29 -5.77
CA VAL A 292 8.12 0.17 -6.42
C VAL A 292 7.33 1.45 -6.22
N ASP A 293 6.91 2.07 -7.32
CA ASP A 293 5.98 3.19 -7.27
C ASP A 293 4.54 2.68 -7.16
N ILE A 294 3.83 3.08 -6.11
CA ILE A 294 2.40 2.80 -5.95
C ILE A 294 1.54 3.28 -7.13
N ARG A 295 2.06 4.19 -7.96
CA ARG A 295 1.37 4.72 -9.15
C ARG A 295 1.71 3.99 -10.45
N GLY A 296 2.55 2.96 -10.37
CA GLY A 296 2.91 2.14 -11.53
C GLY A 296 3.92 2.73 -12.49
N ARG A 297 4.64 3.78 -12.10
CA ARG A 297 5.57 4.45 -13.02
C ARG A 297 6.91 3.75 -13.10
N TRP A 298 7.27 3.00 -12.07
CA TRP A 298 8.45 2.14 -12.04
C TRP A 298 8.31 1.01 -11.01
N ASP A 299 9.12 -0.02 -11.20
CA ASP A 299 9.45 -1.07 -10.24
C ASP A 299 10.95 -1.40 -10.30
N ALA A 300 11.40 -2.42 -9.56
CA ALA A 300 12.81 -2.80 -9.48
C ALA A 300 13.46 -3.14 -10.84
N ASP A 301 12.68 -3.60 -11.82
CA ASP A 301 13.15 -3.95 -13.18
C ASP A 301 13.16 -2.75 -14.14
N SER A 302 12.58 -1.62 -13.73
CA SER A 302 12.52 -0.42 -14.57
C SER A 302 13.90 0.19 -14.82
N PRO A 303 14.25 0.57 -16.07
CA PRO A 303 15.57 1.11 -16.40
C PRO A 303 16.00 2.29 -15.54
N CYS A 304 15.10 3.21 -15.20
CA CYS A 304 15.40 4.36 -14.35
C CYS A 304 15.89 3.95 -12.95
N ILE A 305 15.29 2.91 -12.35
CA ILE A 305 15.68 2.39 -11.03
C ILE A 305 17.03 1.70 -11.10
N ARG A 306 17.24 0.90 -12.15
CA ARG A 306 18.51 0.21 -12.38
C ARG A 306 19.66 1.20 -12.60
N GLN A 307 19.43 2.26 -13.38
CA GLN A 307 20.40 3.36 -13.52
C GLN A 307 20.66 4.06 -12.19
N LEU A 308 19.61 4.37 -11.42
CA LEU A 308 19.73 5.05 -10.13
C LEU A 308 20.66 4.28 -9.18
N HIS A 309 20.43 2.97 -9.02
CA HIS A 309 21.25 2.12 -8.17
C HIS A 309 22.68 1.97 -8.71
N ALA A 310 22.84 1.87 -10.04
CA ALA A 310 24.17 1.83 -10.68
C ALA A 310 25.01 3.11 -10.41
N HIS A 311 24.35 4.25 -10.18
CA HIS A 311 25.02 5.49 -9.76
C HIS A 311 25.26 5.59 -8.24
N GLY A 312 25.05 4.50 -7.50
CA GLY A 312 25.23 4.46 -6.04
C GLY A 312 24.14 5.19 -5.26
N ARG A 313 23.02 5.57 -5.90
CA ARG A 313 21.88 6.22 -5.23
C ARG A 313 20.88 5.16 -4.77
N ILE A 314 20.78 4.96 -3.46
CA ILE A 314 19.92 3.92 -2.86
C ILE A 314 18.46 4.35 -2.65
N SER A 315 18.19 5.65 -2.59
CA SER A 315 16.86 6.20 -2.31
C SER A 315 16.31 6.91 -3.53
N ILE A 316 14.99 6.85 -3.68
CA ILE A 316 14.32 7.46 -4.82
C ILE A 316 14.38 8.99 -4.68
N PRO A 317 14.88 9.70 -5.71
CA PRO A 317 14.93 11.14 -5.69
C PRO A 317 13.57 11.75 -5.42
N SER A 318 13.56 12.76 -4.56
CA SER A 318 12.32 13.44 -4.18
C SER A 318 11.66 14.19 -5.35
N SER A 319 12.42 14.45 -6.43
CA SER A 319 11.92 15.01 -7.69
C SER A 319 11.11 14.02 -8.53
N TRP A 320 11.23 12.71 -8.29
CA TRP A 320 10.43 11.70 -9.00
C TRP A 320 9.05 11.54 -8.36
N LYS A 321 8.89 11.97 -7.11
CA LYS A 321 7.66 11.84 -6.33
C LYS A 321 6.75 13.02 -6.62
N HIS A 322 5.43 12.80 -6.59
CA HIS A 322 4.41 13.86 -6.66
C HIS A 322 3.37 13.63 -5.57
N LYS A 323 2.33 14.49 -5.49
CA LYS A 323 1.31 14.41 -4.44
C LYS A 323 0.65 13.03 -4.32
N PHE A 324 0.01 12.78 -3.19
CA PHE A 324 -0.83 11.60 -2.99
C PHE A 324 -2.04 11.65 -3.94
N CYS A 325 -1.97 10.89 -5.04
CA CYS A 325 -2.86 11.01 -6.20
C CYS A 325 -3.91 9.89 -6.25
N ASN A 326 -4.91 10.03 -7.14
CA ASN A 326 -6.04 9.11 -7.27
C ASN A 326 -5.66 7.64 -7.46
N THR A 327 -4.61 7.31 -8.22
CA THR A 327 -4.14 5.90 -8.34
C THR A 327 -3.70 5.34 -6.98
N SER A 328 -2.87 6.08 -6.26
CA SER A 328 -2.41 5.69 -4.92
C SER A 328 -3.57 5.59 -3.93
N ILE A 329 -4.51 6.54 -3.98
CA ILE A 329 -5.68 6.59 -3.12
C ILE A 329 -6.54 5.35 -3.32
N GLN A 330 -6.84 5.01 -4.58
CA GLN A 330 -7.60 3.82 -4.94
C GLN A 330 -6.91 2.56 -4.38
N ALA A 331 -5.60 2.39 -4.61
CA ALA A 331 -4.86 1.23 -4.14
C ALA A 331 -4.92 1.06 -2.61
N VAL A 332 -4.73 2.16 -1.86
CA VAL A 332 -4.81 2.14 -0.39
C VAL A 332 -6.23 1.84 0.09
N CYS A 333 -7.24 2.53 -0.44
CA CYS A 333 -8.64 2.34 -0.03
C CYS A 333 -9.12 0.92 -0.34
N HIS A 334 -8.81 0.39 -1.53
CA HIS A 334 -9.18 -0.96 -1.90
C HIS A 334 -8.47 -2.02 -1.03
N CYS A 335 -7.20 -1.80 -0.66
CA CYS A 335 -6.51 -2.67 0.31
C CYS A 335 -7.22 -2.67 1.67
N ILE A 336 -7.62 -1.51 2.19
CA ILE A 336 -8.41 -1.40 3.43
C ILE A 336 -9.72 -2.20 3.28
N GLU A 337 -10.46 -2.02 2.19
CA GLU A 337 -11.71 -2.73 1.95
C GLU A 337 -11.53 -4.25 1.87
N ARG A 338 -10.49 -4.74 1.17
CA ARG A 338 -10.16 -6.18 1.10
C ARG A 338 -9.78 -6.75 2.47
N MET A 339 -9.04 -6.00 3.29
CA MET A 339 -8.71 -6.42 4.66
C MET A 339 -9.98 -6.60 5.49
N PHE A 340 -10.90 -5.63 5.47
CA PHE A 340 -12.17 -5.70 6.22
C PHE A 340 -13.09 -6.83 5.76
N LYS A 341 -12.99 -7.24 4.50
CA LYS A 341 -13.74 -8.39 3.98
C LYS A 341 -13.18 -9.73 4.46
N ASN A 342 -11.86 -9.84 4.53
CA ASN A 342 -11.18 -11.12 4.68
C ASN A 342 -10.62 -11.37 6.10
N MET A 343 -10.53 -10.35 6.95
CA MET A 343 -9.94 -10.44 8.29
C MET A 343 -10.98 -10.20 9.41
N PRO A 344 -10.74 -10.72 10.63
CA PRO A 344 -11.63 -10.45 11.77
C PRO A 344 -11.76 -8.94 12.08
N LYS A 345 -12.98 -8.39 12.00
CA LYS A 345 -13.24 -6.95 12.22
C LYS A 345 -12.70 -6.42 13.56
N ARG A 346 -12.90 -7.16 14.66
CA ARG A 346 -12.39 -6.76 16.00
C ARG A 346 -10.87 -6.58 16.01
N MET A 347 -10.14 -7.46 15.35
CA MET A 347 -8.68 -7.34 15.24
C MET A 347 -8.29 -6.04 14.51
N LEU A 348 -8.98 -5.68 13.44
CA LEU A 348 -8.70 -4.45 12.69
C LEU A 348 -9.07 -3.18 13.47
N LEU A 349 -10.20 -3.19 14.17
CA LEU A 349 -10.75 -2.02 14.86
C LEU A 349 -10.11 -1.76 16.24
N ASP A 350 -9.78 -2.82 16.98
CA ASP A 350 -9.36 -2.70 18.38
C ASP A 350 -7.83 -2.63 18.54
N THR A 351 -7.06 -2.87 17.48
CA THR A 351 -5.59 -2.88 17.54
C THR A 351 -5.03 -1.47 17.34
N PRO A 352 -4.30 -0.89 18.33
CA PRO A 352 -3.65 0.40 18.17
C PRO A 352 -2.54 0.37 17.11
N SER A 353 -2.17 1.54 16.61
CA SER A 353 -1.04 1.70 15.70
C SER A 353 0.30 1.44 16.42
N GLY A 354 1.23 0.81 15.70
CA GLY A 354 2.62 0.70 16.13
C GLY A 354 3.46 1.93 15.77
N LEU A 355 2.99 2.77 14.84
CA LEU A 355 3.71 3.97 14.40
C LEU A 355 3.70 5.06 15.46
N TYR A 356 4.75 5.88 15.43
CA TYR A 356 4.92 7.05 16.29
C TYR A 356 4.81 6.71 17.78
N THR A 357 5.12 5.47 18.14
CA THR A 357 5.08 5.01 19.52
C THR A 357 6.12 5.77 20.34
N GLN A 358 5.68 6.40 21.42
CA GLN A 358 6.55 7.10 22.37
C GLN A 358 6.37 6.54 23.78
N GLN A 359 7.30 6.86 24.67
CA GLN A 359 7.18 6.55 26.09
C GLN A 359 7.25 7.82 26.91
N CYS A 360 6.31 8.02 27.82
CA CYS A 360 6.40 9.09 28.80
C CYS A 360 7.43 8.71 29.86
N PHE A 361 8.56 9.43 29.90
CA PHE A 361 9.65 9.19 30.85
C PHE A 361 9.51 9.98 32.17
N SER A 362 8.37 10.64 32.39
CA SER A 362 8.10 11.28 33.69
C SER A 362 8.08 10.22 34.79
N THR A 363 8.73 10.51 35.92
CA THR A 363 8.98 9.55 37.02
C THR A 363 7.73 8.89 37.57
N ASP A 364 6.57 9.55 37.46
CA ASP A 364 5.30 9.08 38.01
C ASP A 364 4.34 8.52 36.93
N CYS A 365 4.72 8.56 35.64
CA CYS A 365 3.84 8.16 34.53
C CYS A 365 4.26 6.85 33.87
N GLY A 366 5.41 6.82 33.18
CA GLY A 366 5.91 5.62 32.48
C GLY A 366 5.02 5.10 31.33
N LYS A 367 3.95 5.80 30.95
CA LYS A 367 2.92 5.32 30.03
C LYS A 367 3.46 5.21 28.60
N LYS A 368 3.09 4.13 27.91
CA LYS A 368 3.32 3.96 26.47
C LYS A 368 2.27 4.77 25.71
N LEU A 369 2.72 5.77 24.96
CA LEU A 369 1.89 6.65 24.15
C LEU A 369 1.74 6.00 22.78
N GLN A 370 0.55 5.46 22.50
CA GLN A 370 0.22 4.79 21.24
C GLN A 370 -0.97 5.47 20.58
N LEU A 371 -0.84 5.70 19.29
CA LEU A 371 -1.88 6.27 18.45
C LEU A 371 -2.91 5.21 18.06
N GLN A 372 -4.14 5.64 17.80
CA GLN A 372 -5.11 4.81 17.07
C GLN A 372 -4.93 5.03 15.56
N PRO A 373 -5.48 4.15 14.69
CA PRO A 373 -5.29 4.26 13.24
C PRO A 373 -5.68 5.61 12.64
N LEU A 374 -6.74 6.26 13.13
CA LEU A 374 -7.13 7.61 12.69
C LEU A 374 -6.11 8.69 13.12
N HIS A 375 -5.51 8.58 14.29
CA HIS A 375 -4.44 9.49 14.72
C HIS A 375 -3.16 9.30 13.90
N SER A 376 -2.78 8.05 13.61
CA SER A 376 -1.64 7.75 12.75
C SER A 376 -1.85 8.25 11.32
N LEU A 377 -3.09 8.24 10.82
CA LEU A 377 -3.44 8.88 9.55
C LEU A 377 -3.28 10.41 9.61
N VAL A 378 -3.65 11.07 10.73
CA VAL A 378 -3.42 12.51 10.94
C VAL A 378 -1.92 12.83 10.96
N MET A 379 -1.09 11.98 11.58
CA MET A 379 0.37 12.15 11.54
C MET A 379 0.93 11.92 10.13
N THR A 380 0.38 10.97 9.38
CA THR A 380 0.70 10.79 7.95
C THR A 380 0.37 12.05 7.15
N ALA A 381 -0.78 12.67 7.43
CA ALA A 381 -1.18 13.95 6.84
C ALA A 381 -0.19 15.06 7.17
N TYR A 382 0.28 15.13 8.42
CA TYR A 382 1.28 16.12 8.87
C TYR A 382 2.59 16.00 8.08
N HIS A 383 3.06 14.77 7.83
CA HIS A 383 4.25 14.55 7.02
C HIS A 383 4.03 14.87 5.53
N LEU A 384 2.85 14.61 4.98
CA LEU A 384 2.50 15.10 3.63
C LEU A 384 2.46 16.63 3.58
N ALA A 385 1.92 17.28 4.60
CA ALA A 385 1.83 18.74 4.68
C ALA A 385 3.22 19.41 4.80
N THR A 386 4.14 18.79 5.53
CA THR A 386 5.48 19.35 5.82
C THR A 386 6.56 18.92 4.84
N GLN A 387 6.48 17.70 4.32
CA GLN A 387 7.54 17.04 3.55
C GLN A 387 7.02 16.44 2.23
N GLY A 388 5.76 16.69 1.89
CA GLY A 388 5.12 16.25 0.66
C GLY A 388 5.65 16.96 -0.58
N ARG A 389 4.96 16.73 -1.70
CA ARG A 389 5.36 17.20 -3.03
C ARG A 389 4.47 18.34 -3.51
N ASP A 390 4.92 19.00 -4.56
CA ASP A 390 4.18 20.08 -5.19
C ASP A 390 2.77 19.63 -5.61
N GLY A 391 1.79 20.48 -5.32
CA GLY A 391 0.39 20.23 -5.60
C GLY A 391 -0.35 19.41 -4.55
N GLU A 392 0.29 18.98 -3.46
CA GLU A 392 -0.39 18.34 -2.33
C GLU A 392 -1.48 19.25 -1.74
N ASP A 393 -2.65 18.66 -1.48
CA ASP A 393 -3.87 19.31 -1.00
C ASP A 393 -4.63 18.45 0.03
N LEU A 394 -4.06 17.32 0.45
CA LEU A 394 -4.57 16.38 1.43
C LEU A 394 -5.90 15.70 1.06
N PHE A 395 -6.34 15.81 -0.20
CA PHE A 395 -7.51 15.07 -0.69
C PHE A 395 -7.37 13.56 -0.46
N GLY A 396 -6.19 12.99 -0.71
CA GLY A 396 -5.98 11.56 -0.51
C GLY A 396 -6.08 11.11 0.95
N ILE A 397 -5.67 11.96 1.89
CA ILE A 397 -5.83 11.68 3.32
C ILE A 397 -7.30 11.74 3.72
N LEU A 398 -8.04 12.73 3.21
CA LEU A 398 -9.50 12.79 3.41
C LEU A 398 -10.18 11.50 2.90
N ALA A 399 -9.77 10.99 1.74
CA ALA A 399 -10.28 9.75 1.20
C ALA A 399 -9.97 8.55 2.10
N CYS A 400 -8.73 8.40 2.58
CA CYS A 400 -8.37 7.35 3.52
C CYS A 400 -9.16 7.45 4.84
N ALA A 401 -9.38 8.66 5.37
CA ALA A 401 -10.12 8.86 6.62
C ALA A 401 -11.59 8.43 6.47
N LEU A 402 -12.25 8.87 5.39
CA LEU A 402 -13.62 8.46 5.08
C LEU A 402 -13.70 6.96 4.80
N CYS A 403 -12.71 6.37 4.12
CA CYS A 403 -12.63 4.92 3.90
C CYS A 403 -12.60 4.16 5.23
N LEU A 404 -11.71 4.54 6.16
CA LEU A 404 -11.61 3.92 7.49
C LEU A 404 -12.92 4.08 8.27
N ILE A 405 -13.48 5.30 8.33
CA ILE A 405 -14.74 5.55 9.05
C ILE A 405 -15.89 4.74 8.43
N SER A 406 -15.93 4.59 7.09
CA SER A 406 -16.92 3.75 6.40
C SER A 406 -16.84 2.27 6.81
N ARG A 407 -15.66 1.81 7.24
CA ARG A 407 -15.40 0.45 7.72
C ARG A 407 -15.61 0.27 9.22
N GLY A 408 -16.05 1.31 9.92
CA GLY A 408 -16.44 1.26 11.34
C GLY A 408 -15.40 1.76 12.32
N PHE A 409 -14.31 2.41 11.86
CA PHE A 409 -13.41 3.11 12.78
C PHE A 409 -14.15 4.24 13.49
N ASP A 410 -14.12 4.22 14.83
CA ASP A 410 -14.78 5.21 15.67
C ASP A 410 -13.93 6.50 15.76
N PRO A 411 -14.42 7.64 15.21
CA PRO A 411 -13.72 8.92 15.24
C PRO A 411 -13.65 9.56 16.64
N SER A 412 -14.41 9.06 17.62
CA SER A 412 -14.44 9.55 19.00
C SER A 412 -13.43 8.87 19.93
N VAL A 413 -12.74 7.83 19.45
CA VAL A 413 -11.71 7.15 20.24
C VAL A 413 -10.56 8.13 20.55
N LYS A 414 -10.17 8.15 21.82
CA LYS A 414 -9.05 8.96 22.31
C LYS A 414 -7.77 8.14 22.43
N ALA A 415 -6.64 8.83 22.26
CA ALA A 415 -5.30 8.29 22.49
C ALA A 415 -4.51 9.24 23.38
N ASP A 416 -3.66 8.69 24.26
CA ASP A 416 -2.71 9.48 25.03
C ASP A 416 -1.60 10.01 24.14
N ILE A 417 -1.58 11.32 23.95
CA ILE A 417 -0.71 11.98 22.99
C ILE A 417 0.05 13.12 23.65
N SER A 418 1.36 13.15 23.47
CA SER A 418 2.18 14.35 23.64
C SER A 418 2.51 14.90 22.25
N VAL A 419 1.88 16.01 21.87
CA VAL A 419 2.10 16.66 20.57
C VAL A 419 3.56 17.11 20.42
N VAL A 420 4.15 17.57 21.53
CA VAL A 420 5.55 17.99 21.59
C VAL A 420 6.49 16.82 21.30
N ALA A 421 6.27 15.66 21.94
CA ALA A 421 7.06 14.46 21.69
C ALA A 421 6.89 13.93 20.26
N LEU A 422 5.65 13.88 19.75
CA LEU A 422 5.36 13.44 18.37
C LEU A 422 6.07 14.28 17.31
N LEU A 423 6.23 15.58 17.57
CA LEU A 423 6.87 16.52 16.64
C LEU A 423 8.35 16.77 16.95
N SER A 424 8.90 16.03 17.92
CA SER A 424 10.29 16.14 18.37
C SER A 424 10.71 17.55 18.80
N LEU A 425 9.76 18.32 19.37
CA LEU A 425 9.97 19.69 19.83
C LEU A 425 10.54 19.70 21.26
N GLU A 426 11.78 19.25 21.44
CA GLU A 426 12.49 19.16 22.75
C GLU A 426 11.92 18.12 23.75
N SER A 427 12.78 17.25 24.29
CA SER A 427 12.40 16.26 25.30
C SER A 427 12.29 16.93 26.68
N PHE A 428 11.08 17.12 27.20
CA PHE A 428 10.88 17.56 28.58
C PHE A 428 10.76 16.37 29.54
N ILE A 429 11.13 16.62 30.80
CA ILE A 429 11.10 15.66 31.92
C ILE A 429 9.68 15.54 32.51
N GLU A 430 8.79 16.48 32.19
CA GLU A 430 7.44 16.57 32.73
C GLU A 430 6.42 15.81 31.86
N CYS A 431 5.37 15.29 32.51
CA CYS A 431 4.28 14.58 31.85
C CYS A 431 3.32 15.59 31.18
N ASP A 432 3.33 15.67 29.86
CA ASP A 432 2.53 16.63 29.07
C ASP A 432 1.49 15.95 28.15
N HIS A 433 1.38 14.62 28.19
CA HIS A 433 0.45 13.91 27.31
C HIS A 433 -1.01 14.12 27.76
N VAL A 434 -1.90 14.21 26.79
CA VAL A 434 -3.34 14.41 26.96
C VAL A 434 -4.13 13.42 26.10
N GLU A 435 -5.34 13.08 26.50
CA GLU A 435 -6.23 12.22 25.74
C GLU A 435 -6.93 13.02 24.63
N LEU A 436 -6.51 12.80 23.38
CA LEU A 436 -7.05 13.50 22.21
C LEU A 436 -7.74 12.54 21.25
N THR A 437 -8.82 12.96 20.62
CA THR A 437 -9.35 12.34 19.39
C THR A 437 -8.48 12.71 18.19
N ALA A 438 -8.70 12.07 17.04
CA ALA A 438 -7.97 12.41 15.82
C ALA A 438 -8.26 13.86 15.35
N ALA A 439 -9.50 14.33 15.56
CA ALA A 439 -9.87 15.73 15.29
C ALA A 439 -9.16 16.70 16.25
N GLU A 440 -9.15 16.39 17.55
CA GLU A 440 -8.46 17.21 18.57
C GLU A 440 -6.94 17.29 18.30
N LEU A 441 -6.29 16.18 17.92
CA LEU A 441 -4.89 16.19 17.49
C LEU A 441 -4.65 17.09 16.27
N ALA A 442 -5.53 17.02 15.26
CA ALA A 442 -5.41 17.87 14.07
C ALA A 442 -5.58 19.35 14.39
N GLU A 443 -6.43 19.71 15.38
CA GLU A 443 -6.60 21.06 15.89
C GLU A 443 -5.38 21.59 16.65
N GLU A 444 -4.80 20.77 17.52
CA GLU A 444 -3.56 21.12 18.24
C GLU A 444 -2.42 21.42 17.25
N ILE A 445 -2.29 20.63 16.17
CA ILE A 445 -1.29 20.88 15.12
C ILE A 445 -1.54 22.21 14.39
N MET A 446 -2.79 22.62 14.17
CA MET A 446 -3.11 23.93 13.55
C MET A 446 -2.66 25.11 14.41
N ALA A 447 -2.64 24.94 15.74
CA ALA A 447 -2.19 25.98 16.66
C ALA A 447 -0.66 26.18 16.62
N LEU A 448 0.09 25.26 16.01
CA LEU A 448 1.55 25.32 15.96
C LEU A 448 2.05 26.32 14.90
N PRO A 449 3.23 26.94 15.13
CA PRO A 449 3.84 27.85 14.15
C PRO A 449 4.07 27.21 12.77
N ALA A 450 4.31 25.89 12.72
CA ALA A 450 4.52 25.14 11.48
C ALA A 450 3.34 25.25 10.52
N PHE A 451 2.11 25.31 11.04
CA PHE A 451 0.90 25.50 10.24
C PHE A 451 0.96 26.80 9.43
N GLY A 452 1.52 27.86 10.02
CA GLY A 452 1.69 29.16 9.36
C GLY A 452 2.55 29.10 8.09
N ILE A 453 3.48 28.15 8.01
CA ILE A 453 4.45 27.99 6.91
C ILE A 453 3.82 27.27 5.71
N TRP A 454 2.80 26.45 5.92
CA TRP A 454 2.18 25.67 4.85
C TRP A 454 1.54 26.55 3.77
N ASN A 455 1.55 26.04 2.54
CA ASN A 455 0.90 26.70 1.43
C ASN A 455 -0.63 26.68 1.58
N THR A 456 -1.33 27.51 0.82
CA THR A 456 -2.79 27.66 0.92
C THR A 456 -3.55 26.37 0.66
N LYS A 457 -3.14 25.55 -0.32
CA LYS A 457 -3.82 24.30 -0.65
C LYS A 457 -3.76 23.30 0.50
N ILE A 458 -2.59 23.16 1.12
CA ILE A 458 -2.38 22.30 2.29
C ILE A 458 -3.20 22.81 3.48
N LYS A 459 -3.20 24.13 3.73
CA LYS A 459 -4.03 24.74 4.79
C LYS A 459 -5.52 24.46 4.58
N THR A 460 -6.02 24.65 3.36
CA THR A 460 -7.40 24.32 3.00
C THR A 460 -7.68 22.84 3.22
N GLY A 461 -6.80 21.96 2.71
CA GLY A 461 -6.90 20.52 2.91
C GLY A 461 -6.96 20.10 4.38
N TRP A 462 -6.11 20.71 5.21
CA TRP A 462 -6.04 20.43 6.64
C TRP A 462 -7.32 20.88 7.36
N VAL A 463 -7.81 22.08 7.07
CA VAL A 463 -9.07 22.59 7.63
C VAL A 463 -10.24 21.69 7.25
N VAL A 464 -10.30 21.23 5.99
CA VAL A 464 -11.32 20.28 5.54
C VAL A 464 -11.21 18.96 6.29
N LEU A 465 -10.02 18.37 6.36
CA LEU A 465 -9.79 17.11 7.08
C LEU A 465 -10.25 17.21 8.53
N THR A 466 -9.82 18.24 9.26
CA THR A 466 -10.20 18.47 10.65
C THR A 466 -11.71 18.66 10.80
N GLY A 467 -12.33 19.49 9.95
CA GLY A 467 -13.76 19.76 10.00
C GLY A 467 -14.61 18.52 9.74
N ILE A 468 -14.19 17.67 8.78
CA ILE A 468 -14.85 16.39 8.49
C ILE A 468 -14.69 15.42 9.66
N LEU A 469 -13.47 15.24 10.21
CA LEU A 469 -13.25 14.40 11.38
C LEU A 469 -14.14 14.83 12.56
N ARG A 470 -14.27 16.13 12.79
CA ARG A 470 -15.12 16.69 13.86
C ARG A 470 -16.60 16.43 13.62
N ARG A 471 -17.09 16.55 12.38
CA ARG A 471 -18.47 16.17 12.03
C ARG A 471 -18.71 14.68 12.23
N CYS A 472 -17.75 13.84 11.84
CA CYS A 472 -17.84 12.40 12.05
C CYS A 472 -17.91 12.02 13.53
N GLU A 473 -17.06 12.64 14.35
CA GLU A 473 -17.07 12.49 15.81
C GLU A 473 -18.42 12.89 16.41
N ALA A 474 -18.94 14.07 16.05
CA ALA A 474 -20.23 14.54 16.54
C ALA A 474 -21.39 13.61 16.15
N ALA A 475 -21.40 13.12 14.90
CA ALA A 475 -22.39 12.19 14.40
C ALA A 475 -22.36 10.86 15.17
N HIS A 476 -21.16 10.31 15.40
CA HIS A 476 -20.98 9.08 16.16
C HIS A 476 -21.46 9.22 17.61
N VAL A 477 -21.06 10.29 18.30
CA VAL A 477 -21.47 10.57 19.68
C VAL A 477 -22.99 10.75 19.78
N ALA A 478 -23.60 11.43 18.82
CA ALA A 478 -25.06 11.61 18.77
C ALA A 478 -25.79 10.27 18.58
N TRP A 479 -25.27 9.40 17.72
CA TRP A 479 -25.80 8.05 17.52
C TRP A 479 -25.69 7.18 18.78
N ALA A 480 -24.50 7.12 19.40
CA ALA A 480 -24.28 6.32 20.61
C ALA A 480 -25.18 6.76 21.78
N ARG A 481 -25.49 8.05 21.89
CA ARG A 481 -26.46 8.55 22.88
C ARG A 481 -27.88 8.05 22.63
N LYS A 482 -28.31 7.98 21.36
CA LYS A 482 -29.65 7.48 20.99
C LYS A 482 -29.77 5.98 21.30
N GLU A 483 -28.73 5.20 21.02
CA GLU A 483 -28.71 3.77 21.30
C GLU A 483 -28.77 3.49 22.82
N ASN A 484 -27.96 4.20 23.62
CA ASN A 484 -27.97 4.08 25.09
C ASN A 484 -29.29 4.52 25.76
N LEU A 485 -30.13 5.32 25.08
CA LEU A 485 -31.44 5.72 25.58
C LEU A 485 -32.55 4.67 25.30
N ASN A 486 -32.28 3.66 24.46
CA ASN A 486 -33.19 2.54 24.16
C ASN A 486 -32.60 1.16 24.57
N PRO A 487 -32.36 0.90 25.87
CA PRO A 487 -31.77 -0.36 26.33
C PRO A 487 -32.73 -1.58 26.34
N GLU A 488 -34.01 -1.44 25.96
CA GLU A 488 -34.99 -2.54 26.01
C GLU A 488 -34.92 -3.55 24.83
N SER A 489 -33.86 -3.50 24.01
CA SER A 489 -33.61 -4.46 22.92
C SER A 489 -32.82 -5.71 23.36
N ASP A 490 -32.34 -5.79 24.61
CA ASP A 490 -31.47 -6.87 25.10
C ASP A 490 -32.25 -8.07 25.69
N GLY A 491 -33.05 -8.72 24.84
CA GLY A 491 -33.80 -9.92 25.20
C GLY A 491 -33.50 -11.12 24.28
N ASP A 492 -32.33 -11.75 24.45
CA ASP A 492 -31.97 -13.13 24.04
C ASP A 492 -32.40 -13.61 22.63
N GLY A 493 -32.49 -12.68 21.68
CA GLY A 493 -32.59 -12.93 20.26
C GLY A 493 -31.46 -12.19 19.56
N ASP A 494 -30.89 -12.83 18.53
CA ASP A 494 -30.10 -12.25 17.44
C ASP A 494 -30.21 -10.70 17.34
N PRO A 495 -29.12 -9.92 17.12
CA PRO A 495 -29.14 -8.44 17.10
C PRO A 495 -29.87 -7.85 15.87
N MET A 496 -31.01 -8.44 15.52
CA MET A 496 -31.70 -8.37 14.25
C MET A 496 -33.19 -8.10 14.49
N ARG A 497 -33.53 -6.91 15.00
CA ARG A 497 -34.82 -6.28 14.73
C ARG A 497 -34.64 -4.78 14.56
N LEU A 498 -34.44 -4.41 13.29
CA LEU A 498 -34.53 -3.06 12.77
C LEU A 498 -35.83 -2.40 13.23
N ALA A 499 -35.74 -1.12 13.56
CA ALA A 499 -36.87 -0.21 13.58
C ALA A 499 -37.68 -0.35 12.29
N GLU A 500 -38.99 -0.09 12.33
CA GLU A 500 -39.80 -0.02 11.11
C GLU A 500 -39.12 0.92 10.10
N PRO A 501 -39.09 0.57 8.80
CA PRO A 501 -38.44 1.39 7.80
C PRO A 501 -39.15 2.74 7.75
N ASP A 502 -38.47 3.77 8.27
CA ASP A 502 -38.89 5.15 8.08
C ASP A 502 -38.84 5.46 6.57
N ASP A 503 -39.58 6.47 6.12
CA ASP A 503 -39.61 6.97 4.73
C ASP A 503 -38.23 7.44 4.18
N GLU A 504 -37.15 7.18 4.94
CA GLU A 504 -35.76 7.59 4.80
C GLU A 504 -34.83 6.51 4.21
N ASP A 505 -35.29 5.26 4.03
CA ASP A 505 -34.55 4.15 3.38
C ASP A 505 -34.59 4.25 1.84
N LYS A 506 -34.51 5.47 1.29
CA LYS A 506 -34.54 5.70 -0.15
C LYS A 506 -33.13 5.59 -0.71
N ILE A 507 -32.96 4.67 -1.66
CA ILE A 507 -31.76 4.60 -2.50
C ILE A 507 -31.51 5.99 -3.11
N ILE A 508 -30.26 6.45 -2.99
CA ILE A 508 -29.80 7.78 -3.37
C ILE A 508 -29.15 7.69 -4.75
N GLY A 509 -29.24 8.72 -5.60
CA GLY A 509 -28.48 8.79 -6.85
C GLY A 509 -29.34 8.97 -8.11
N SER A 510 -28.66 9.03 -9.26
CA SER A 510 -29.25 9.45 -10.54
C SER A 510 -29.93 8.33 -11.34
N THR A 511 -29.56 7.08 -11.09
CA THR A 511 -30.05 5.91 -11.82
C THR A 511 -31.09 5.13 -11.04
N LYS A 512 -31.78 4.21 -11.71
CA LYS A 512 -32.60 3.23 -10.99
C LYS A 512 -31.69 2.30 -10.18
N PRO A 513 -32.10 1.89 -8.97
CA PRO A 513 -31.41 0.84 -8.25
C PRO A 513 -31.44 -0.46 -9.06
N ASP A 514 -30.30 -1.14 -9.11
CA ASP A 514 -30.27 -2.54 -9.51
C ASP A 514 -31.10 -3.37 -8.50
N ASP A 515 -31.74 -4.44 -8.96
CA ASP A 515 -32.57 -5.33 -8.14
C ASP A 515 -31.77 -5.86 -6.95
N MET A 516 -30.47 -6.11 -7.12
CA MET A 516 -29.59 -6.57 -6.03
C MET A 516 -29.25 -5.49 -5.00
N LEU A 517 -29.23 -4.21 -5.37
CA LEU A 517 -29.00 -3.11 -4.42
C LEU A 517 -30.17 -3.00 -3.41
N GLN A 518 -31.36 -3.42 -3.83
CA GLN A 518 -32.56 -3.46 -2.98
C GLN A 518 -32.51 -4.60 -1.95
N ASP A 519 -31.82 -5.71 -2.25
CA ASP A 519 -31.76 -6.91 -1.41
C ASP A 519 -30.68 -6.84 -0.30
N ILE A 520 -29.61 -6.06 -0.48
CA ILE A 520 -28.38 -6.09 0.37
C ILE A 520 -28.50 -5.27 1.67
N HIS A 521 -29.62 -4.58 1.90
CA HIS A 521 -29.81 -3.64 3.02
C HIS A 521 -29.76 -4.27 4.44
N PHE A 522 -29.53 -5.58 4.56
CA PHE A 522 -29.78 -6.34 5.79
C PHE A 522 -28.59 -7.10 6.40
N GLU A 523 -27.40 -7.15 5.79
CA GLU A 523 -26.32 -8.06 6.25
C GLU A 523 -25.03 -7.41 6.77
N ASP A 524 -24.76 -6.11 6.55
CA ASP A 524 -23.47 -5.50 6.93
C ASP A 524 -23.57 -4.41 7.99
N SER A 525 -22.66 -4.47 8.98
CA SER A 525 -22.48 -3.44 10.01
C SER A 525 -22.03 -2.12 9.38
N TYR A 526 -22.96 -1.17 9.23
CA TYR A 526 -22.68 0.14 8.65
C TYR A 526 -21.95 1.07 9.62
N SER A 527 -21.22 2.04 9.07
CA SER A 527 -20.69 3.15 9.87
C SER A 527 -21.83 3.98 10.42
N SER A 528 -21.99 3.96 11.75
CA SER A 528 -23.00 4.76 12.45
C SER A 528 -22.86 6.27 12.18
N CYS A 529 -21.66 6.70 11.80
CA CYS A 529 -21.37 8.07 11.38
C CYS A 529 -22.15 8.46 10.11
N PHE A 530 -22.17 7.60 9.09
CA PHE A 530 -22.74 7.97 7.79
C PHE A 530 -24.27 7.89 7.80
N THR A 531 -24.83 6.98 8.60
CA THR A 531 -26.27 6.96 8.88
C THR A 531 -26.71 8.14 9.74
N GLY A 532 -25.83 8.63 10.64
CA GLY A 532 -26.12 9.77 11.52
C GLY A 532 -25.96 11.14 10.84
N GLU A 533 -25.09 11.24 9.83
CA GLU A 533 -24.80 12.46 9.07
C GLU A 533 -24.73 12.16 7.57
N LYS A 534 -25.89 12.24 6.89
CA LYS A 534 -26.05 11.88 5.46
C LYS A 534 -25.15 12.72 4.54
N ASN A 535 -24.79 13.95 4.93
CA ASN A 535 -23.90 14.78 4.13
C ASN A 535 -22.47 14.22 4.08
N VAL A 536 -21.98 13.66 5.19
CA VAL A 536 -20.64 13.04 5.24
C VAL A 536 -20.63 11.75 4.41
N GLY A 537 -21.70 10.96 4.49
CA GLY A 537 -21.82 9.77 3.66
C GLY A 537 -21.89 10.11 2.16
N THR A 538 -22.64 11.14 1.78
CA THR A 538 -22.73 11.64 0.40
C THR A 538 -21.37 12.14 -0.11
N LEU A 539 -20.59 12.78 0.76
CA LEU A 539 -19.21 13.14 0.47
C LEU A 539 -18.35 11.89 0.22
N TRP A 540 -18.48 10.82 1.02
CA TRP A 540 -17.77 9.56 0.79
C TRP A 540 -18.10 8.95 -0.59
N SER A 541 -19.37 8.89 -0.98
CA SER A 541 -19.76 8.44 -2.33
C SER A 541 -19.11 9.28 -3.43
N SER A 542 -19.02 10.60 -3.24
CA SER A 542 -18.37 11.51 -4.20
C SER A 542 -16.85 11.34 -4.26
N VAL A 543 -16.21 11.06 -3.13
CA VAL A 543 -14.77 10.77 -3.05
C VAL A 543 -14.44 9.47 -3.77
N GLN A 544 -15.26 8.42 -3.59
CA GLN A 544 -15.13 7.18 -4.35
C GLN A 544 -15.20 7.42 -5.86
N ALA A 545 -16.22 8.17 -6.31
CA ALA A 545 -16.33 8.53 -7.73
C ALA A 545 -15.09 9.29 -8.24
N GLU A 546 -14.55 10.23 -7.47
CA GLU A 546 -13.35 11.00 -7.85
C GLU A 546 -12.12 10.11 -8.06
N PHE A 547 -11.77 9.27 -7.08
CA PHE A 547 -10.57 8.43 -7.23
C PHE A 547 -10.77 7.25 -8.17
N LEU A 548 -12.01 6.86 -8.51
CA LEU A 548 -12.26 5.83 -9.52
C LEU A 548 -12.29 6.39 -10.94
N SER A 549 -12.75 7.62 -11.14
CA SER A 549 -13.06 8.14 -12.48
C SER A 549 -12.08 9.18 -13.02
N TYR A 550 -11.25 9.80 -12.18
CA TYR A 550 -10.37 10.88 -12.63
C TYR A 550 -8.89 10.53 -12.51
N ARG A 551 -8.15 10.71 -13.61
CA ARG A 551 -6.68 10.70 -13.62
C ARG A 551 -6.14 11.93 -14.34
N ARG A 552 -4.96 12.39 -13.93
CA ARG A 552 -4.24 13.43 -14.66
C ARG A 552 -3.70 12.83 -15.97
N LEU A 553 -4.28 13.25 -17.09
CA LEU A 553 -3.94 12.69 -18.40
C LEU A 553 -2.75 13.37 -19.08
N SER A 554 -2.49 14.65 -18.82
CA SER A 554 -1.39 15.40 -19.41
C SER A 554 -0.79 16.41 -18.43
N ASP A 555 0.37 16.95 -18.80
CA ASP A 555 0.95 18.08 -18.10
C ASP A 555 0.08 19.33 -18.25
N GLY A 556 -0.12 20.03 -17.14
CA GLY A 556 -1.00 21.21 -17.05
C GLY A 556 -2.43 20.93 -16.57
N LEU A 557 -2.90 19.67 -16.58
CA LEU A 557 -4.18 19.32 -15.97
C LEU A 557 -4.08 19.23 -14.44
N GLY A 558 -5.19 19.57 -13.76
CA GLY A 558 -5.31 19.47 -12.32
C GLY A 558 -5.22 18.03 -11.81
N TRP A 559 -4.89 17.87 -10.54
CA TRP A 559 -4.86 16.57 -9.88
C TRP A 559 -6.22 16.08 -9.39
N MET A 560 -7.20 16.97 -9.33
CA MET A 560 -8.61 16.68 -9.05
C MET A 560 -9.43 17.09 -10.27
N SER A 561 -10.57 16.43 -10.46
CA SER A 561 -11.54 16.80 -11.48
C SER A 561 -12.16 18.17 -11.19
N GLN A 562 -12.85 18.72 -12.19
CA GLN A 562 -13.67 19.92 -12.00
C GLN A 562 -14.88 19.69 -11.08
N TYR A 563 -15.20 18.44 -10.75
CA TYR A 563 -16.35 18.07 -9.92
C TYR A 563 -16.01 17.93 -8.43
N PHE A 564 -14.74 18.12 -8.05
CA PHE A 564 -14.31 18.06 -6.66
C PHE A 564 -13.44 19.26 -6.28
N SER A 565 -13.81 19.97 -5.20
CA SER A 565 -13.12 21.18 -4.75
C SER A 565 -12.98 21.23 -3.23
N MET A 566 -11.73 21.14 -2.77
CA MET A 566 -11.39 21.31 -1.34
C MET A 566 -11.72 22.71 -0.83
N GLU A 567 -11.65 23.75 -1.67
CA GLU A 567 -12.03 25.11 -1.29
C GLU A 567 -13.54 25.24 -1.09
N SER A 568 -14.34 24.59 -1.93
CA SER A 568 -15.80 24.58 -1.78
C SER A 568 -16.19 23.86 -0.50
N LEU A 569 -15.58 22.70 -0.21
CA LEU A 569 -15.79 21.97 1.04
C LEU A 569 -15.43 22.80 2.26
N ARG A 570 -14.29 23.49 2.22
CA ARG A 570 -13.90 24.42 3.29
C ARG A 570 -14.95 25.51 3.51
N GLY A 571 -15.42 26.14 2.44
CA GLY A 571 -16.45 27.17 2.50
C GLY A 571 -17.77 26.67 3.10
N ASN A 572 -18.16 25.44 2.78
CA ASN A 572 -19.37 24.83 3.34
C ASN A 572 -19.19 24.50 4.83
N LEU A 573 -18.03 23.96 5.22
CA LEU A 573 -17.70 23.69 6.62
C LEU A 573 -17.70 24.97 7.49
N GLU A 574 -17.11 26.07 6.99
CA GLU A 574 -17.06 27.35 7.72
C GLU A 574 -18.45 27.95 7.97
N LYS A 575 -19.44 27.64 7.12
CA LYS A 575 -20.83 28.11 7.24
C LYS A 575 -21.78 27.11 7.87
N ASP A 576 -21.27 25.94 8.24
CA ASP A 576 -22.06 24.79 8.68
C ASP A 576 -23.12 24.32 7.65
N GLU A 577 -22.79 24.41 6.36
CA GLU A 577 -23.65 24.01 5.23
C GLU A 577 -23.47 22.51 4.86
N ASP A 578 -24.31 22.02 3.94
CA ASP A 578 -24.23 20.66 3.40
C ASP A 578 -22.91 20.45 2.62
N LEU A 579 -22.32 19.25 2.73
CA LEU A 579 -21.02 18.91 2.14
C LEU A 579 -21.14 18.50 0.67
N VAL A 580 -21.91 19.29 -0.09
CA VAL A 580 -22.21 19.06 -1.49
C VAL A 580 -20.99 19.40 -2.36
N VAL A 581 -20.70 18.54 -3.35
CA VAL A 581 -19.63 18.71 -4.33
C VAL A 581 -20.18 18.49 -5.74
N GLY A 582 -19.40 18.83 -6.76
CA GLY A 582 -19.85 18.81 -8.15
C GLY A 582 -20.46 17.47 -8.61
N TYR A 583 -20.01 16.33 -8.09
CA TYR A 583 -20.61 15.02 -8.41
C TYR A 583 -22.09 14.93 -8.03
N THR A 584 -22.47 15.48 -6.88
CA THR A 584 -23.87 15.46 -6.41
C THR A 584 -24.67 16.60 -7.00
N GLU A 585 -24.06 17.78 -7.15
CA GLU A 585 -24.71 18.94 -7.82
C GLU A 585 -25.13 18.63 -9.26
N HIS A 586 -24.29 17.89 -9.98
CA HIS A 586 -24.54 17.54 -11.39
C HIS A 586 -25.21 16.16 -11.54
N ASN A 587 -25.59 15.52 -10.44
CA ASN A 587 -26.25 14.22 -10.42
C ASN A 587 -25.48 13.14 -11.19
N LEU A 588 -24.16 13.07 -10.98
CA LEU A 588 -23.24 12.14 -11.67
C LEU A 588 -23.11 10.79 -10.97
N LEU A 589 -23.50 10.70 -9.69
CA LEU A 589 -23.45 9.47 -8.92
C LEU A 589 -24.59 8.54 -9.32
N LYS A 590 -24.28 7.26 -9.50
CA LYS A 590 -25.28 6.20 -9.67
C LYS A 590 -26.02 5.89 -8.37
N ALA A 591 -27.06 5.08 -8.50
CA ALA A 591 -27.85 4.58 -7.38
C ALA A 591 -26.97 3.92 -6.31
N HIS A 592 -27.10 4.32 -5.06
CA HIS A 592 -26.33 3.82 -3.93
C HIS A 592 -27.17 3.78 -2.64
N CYS A 593 -26.77 2.89 -1.74
CA CYS A 593 -27.44 2.63 -0.48
C CYS A 593 -27.35 3.83 0.49
N PRO A 594 -28.28 4.00 1.46
CA PRO A 594 -28.14 4.96 2.57
C PRO A 594 -26.86 4.81 3.40
N CYS A 595 -26.19 3.65 3.36
CA CYS A 595 -24.86 3.48 3.93
C CYS A 595 -23.73 4.07 3.06
N HIS A 596 -24.08 4.65 1.92
CA HIS A 596 -23.20 5.29 0.95
C HIS A 596 -22.24 4.34 0.21
N SER A 597 -22.59 3.05 0.18
CA SER A 597 -22.03 2.02 -0.70
C SER A 597 -22.80 1.93 -2.02
N PHE A 598 -22.09 1.74 -3.13
CA PHE A 598 -22.68 1.59 -4.48
C PHE A 598 -23.13 0.16 -4.82
N GLY A 599 -22.98 -0.82 -3.90
CA GLY A 599 -23.63 -2.11 -4.06
C GLY A 599 -22.81 -3.33 -3.63
N ARG A 600 -22.86 -4.36 -4.49
CA ARG A 600 -22.74 -5.81 -4.24
C ARG A 600 -21.40 -6.33 -3.72
N ARG A 601 -20.33 -5.57 -3.89
CA ARG A 601 -18.95 -6.10 -3.85
C ARG A 601 -18.17 -5.46 -2.71
N PRO A 602 -17.12 -6.14 -2.22
CA PRO A 602 -16.23 -5.55 -1.21
C PRO A 602 -15.63 -4.21 -1.67
N LEU A 603 -15.44 -4.07 -2.99
CA LEU A 603 -14.90 -2.90 -3.66
C LEU A 603 -15.99 -2.23 -4.50
N THR A 604 -16.04 -0.90 -4.43
CA THR A 604 -16.80 -0.09 -5.38
C THR A 604 -16.08 -0.05 -6.73
N LEU A 605 -16.77 -0.44 -7.80
CA LEU A 605 -16.24 -0.31 -9.17
C LEU A 605 -16.54 1.06 -9.76
N LEU A 606 -15.77 1.44 -10.80
CA LEU A 606 -16.09 2.61 -11.61
C LEU A 606 -17.52 2.56 -12.15
N SER A 607 -17.92 1.39 -12.66
CA SER A 607 -19.26 1.14 -13.18
C SER A 607 -20.36 1.23 -12.13
N ASP A 608 -20.02 1.04 -10.86
CA ASP A 608 -20.97 1.14 -9.74
C ASP A 608 -21.12 2.60 -9.31
N ALA A 609 -20.02 3.35 -9.27
CA ALA A 609 -20.00 4.74 -8.81
C ALA A 609 -20.63 5.72 -9.80
N MET A 610 -20.34 5.57 -11.10
CA MET A 610 -20.80 6.50 -12.14
C MET A 610 -20.84 5.86 -13.53
N ASP A 611 -21.23 6.65 -14.53
CA ASP A 611 -21.15 6.26 -15.93
C ASP A 611 -19.67 6.25 -16.40
N PRO A 612 -19.12 5.11 -16.85
CA PRO A 612 -17.75 5.02 -17.36
C PRO A 612 -17.47 5.96 -18.54
N ASP A 613 -18.47 6.33 -19.34
CA ASP A 613 -18.31 7.25 -20.47
C ASP A 613 -18.02 8.69 -20.03
N LEU A 614 -18.27 9.01 -18.76
CA LEU A 614 -17.96 10.30 -18.15
C LEU A 614 -16.60 10.30 -17.43
N ALA A 615 -15.92 9.15 -17.36
CA ALA A 615 -14.66 9.01 -16.65
C ALA A 615 -13.48 9.57 -17.47
N ASN A 616 -12.56 10.25 -16.79
CA ASN A 616 -11.35 10.80 -17.39
C ASN A 616 -10.21 9.76 -17.36
N LEU A 617 -10.42 8.63 -18.04
CA LEU A 617 -9.52 7.46 -18.06
C LEU A 617 -9.13 7.00 -19.46
N HIS A 618 -9.45 7.76 -20.52
CA HIS A 618 -9.28 7.37 -21.93
C HIS A 618 -7.83 7.41 -22.43
N VAL A 619 -6.91 6.72 -21.75
CA VAL A 619 -5.55 6.44 -22.23
C VAL A 619 -5.24 4.96 -21.98
N TRP A 620 -5.59 4.13 -22.97
CA TRP A 620 -5.49 2.68 -22.91
C TRP A 620 -4.08 2.19 -22.56
N GLU A 621 -3.04 2.85 -23.05
CA GLU A 621 -1.62 2.49 -22.79
C GLU A 621 -1.18 2.64 -21.33
N ARG A 622 -2.00 3.27 -20.47
CA ARG A 622 -1.71 3.48 -19.04
C ARG A 622 -2.73 2.81 -18.11
N ALA A 623 -3.70 2.11 -18.69
CA ALA A 623 -4.75 1.40 -17.97
C ALA A 623 -4.48 -0.11 -18.01
N THR A 624 -4.49 -0.75 -16.85
CA THR A 624 -4.52 -2.21 -16.73
C THR A 624 -5.90 -2.60 -16.20
N TYR A 625 -6.45 -3.70 -16.69
CA TYR A 625 -7.77 -4.19 -16.28
C TYR A 625 -7.61 -5.47 -15.47
N GLY A 626 -8.33 -5.53 -14.35
CA GLY A 626 -8.35 -6.67 -13.44
C GLY A 626 -9.74 -7.22 -13.27
N VAL A 627 -9.88 -8.54 -13.36
CA VAL A 627 -11.17 -9.21 -13.12
C VAL A 627 -11.35 -9.44 -11.62
N LEU A 628 -12.52 -9.09 -11.07
CA LEU A 628 -12.84 -9.17 -9.64
C LEU A 628 -13.29 -10.54 -9.12
#